data_AF-A0A9P3PMS1-F1
#
_entry.id   AF-A0A9P3PMS1-F1
#
_cell.length_a   1.000
_cell.length_b   1.000
_cell.length_c   1.000
_cell.angle_alpha   90.00
_cell.angle_beta   90.00
_cell.angle_gamma   90.00
#
_symmetry.space_group_name_H-M   'P 1'
#
loop_
_entity.id
_entity.type
_entity.pdbx_description
1 polymer ?
#
loop_
_entity_poly.entity_id
_entity_poly.type
_entity_poly.pdbx_seq_one_letter_code
_entity_poly.pdbx_strand_id
1 'polypeptide(L)' 'MATSACLRFTRKVWRSFLETKGHDKQCFPNLVIHDATPGTVHASLEVQPSNLNRVGTGRVPRQHGMQPENL' A
#
# COMPACT_ATOMS: atom_id res chain seq x y z
N MET A 1 -33.23 10.19 15.35
CA MET A 1 -33.31 8.91 14.59
C MET A 1 -32.10 8.05 14.94
N ALA A 2 -32.31 6.92 15.62
CA ALA A 2 -31.22 6.04 16.04
C ALA A 2 -30.56 5.39 14.82
N THR A 3 -29.27 5.63 14.60
CA THR A 3 -28.54 5.01 13.51
C THR A 3 -28.18 3.57 13.89
N SER A 4 -28.45 2.61 12.99
CA SER A 4 -28.20 1.18 13.23
C SER A 4 -26.76 0.89 13.68
N ALA A 5 -26.56 -0.21 14.40
CA ALA A 5 -25.23 -0.63 14.86
C ALA A 5 -24.22 -0.75 13.70
N CYS A 6 -24.67 -1.25 12.54
CA CYS A 6 -23.90 -1.30 11.30
C CYS A 6 -23.43 0.11 10.87
N LEU A 7 -24.33 1.09 10.81
CA LEU A 7 -23.99 2.48 10.45
C LEU A 7 -23.02 3.14 11.43
N ARG A 8 -23.02 2.76 12.71
CA ARG A 8 -22.06 3.25 13.70
C ARG A 8 -20.69 2.61 13.49
N PHE A 9 -20.66 1.30 13.26
CA PHE A 9 -19.44 0.57 12.96
C PHE A 9 -18.75 1.10 11.70
N THR A 10 -19.47 1.20 10.58
CA THR A 10 -18.94 1.70 9.31
C THR A 10 -18.38 3.12 9.45
N ARG A 11 -19.09 4.01 10.16
CA ARG A 11 -18.58 5.38 10.41
C ARG A 11 -17.33 5.41 11.28
N LYS A 12 -17.21 4.51 12.26
CA LYS A 12 -16.02 4.42 13.11
C LYS A 12 -14.80 3.93 12.31
N VAL A 13 -14.98 2.89 11.50
CA VAL A 13 -13.96 2.36 10.60
C VAL A 13 -13.52 3.43 9.60
N TRP A 14 -14.49 4.11 8.97
CA TRP A 14 -14.21 5.20 8.03
C TRP A 14 -13.45 6.37 8.67
N ARG A 15 -13.86 6.81 9.87
CA ARG A 15 -13.12 7.85 10.61
C ARG A 15 -11.70 7.42 10.93
N SER A 16 -11.49 6.18 11.35
CA SER A 16 -10.14 5.66 11.59
C SER A 16 -9.30 5.75 10.32
N PHE A 17 -9.82 5.34 9.15
CA PHE A 17 -9.06 5.45 7.90
C PHE A 17 -8.67 6.90 7.56
N LEU A 18 -9.55 7.88 7.83
CA LEU A 18 -9.26 9.30 7.61
C LEU A 18 -8.25 9.86 8.62
N GLU A 19 -8.38 9.51 9.91
CA GLU A 19 -7.57 10.05 11.00
C GLU A 19 -6.17 9.44 11.04
N THR A 20 -6.08 8.12 10.95
CA THR A 20 -4.79 7.41 11.06
C THR A 20 -3.94 7.59 9.80
N LYS A 21 -4.55 8.00 8.68
CA LYS A 21 -4.00 7.94 7.32
C LYS A 21 -3.58 6.49 6.97
N GLY A 22 -3.55 6.15 5.68
CA GLY A 22 -3.08 4.82 5.29
C GLY A 22 -1.61 4.63 5.69
N HIS A 23 -1.25 3.42 6.15
CA HIS A 23 0.15 3.03 6.40
C HIS A 23 1.05 3.42 5.22
N ASP A 24 0.53 3.26 4.00
CA ASP A 24 1.22 3.59 2.76
C ASP A 24 1.64 5.06 2.68
N LYS A 25 0.81 6.00 3.15
CA LYS A 25 1.14 7.43 3.14
C LYS A 25 2.26 7.78 4.12
N GLN A 26 2.39 7.03 5.22
CA GLN A 26 3.46 7.22 6.19
C GLN A 26 4.76 6.58 5.73
N CYS A 27 4.69 5.38 5.15
CA CYS A 27 5.86 4.64 4.69
C CYS A 27 6.41 5.14 3.34
N PHE A 28 5.53 5.65 2.48
CA PHE A 28 5.84 6.08 1.12
C PHE A 28 5.26 7.48 0.87
N PRO A 29 5.82 8.52 1.49
CA PRO A 29 5.31 9.89 1.34
C PRO A 29 5.38 10.42 -0.09
N ASN A 30 6.19 9.78 -0.95
CA ASN A 30 6.36 10.05 -2.37
C ASN A 30 5.60 9.08 -3.28
N LEU A 31 4.69 8.25 -2.75
CA LEU A 31 3.75 7.45 -3.54
C LEU A 31 2.68 8.37 -4.15
N VAL A 32 2.58 8.36 -5.47
CA VAL A 32 1.59 9.14 -6.24
C VAL A 32 0.60 8.18 -6.89
N ILE A 33 -0.66 8.24 -6.47
CA ILE A 33 -1.75 7.50 -7.12
C ILE A 33 -2.23 8.31 -8.32
N HIS A 34 -2.19 7.72 -9.52
CA HIS A 34 -2.63 8.35 -10.76
C HIS A 34 -4.10 8.03 -11.05
N ASP A 35 -4.51 6.78 -10.84
CA ASP A 35 -5.88 6.32 -11.07
C ASP A 35 -6.23 5.16 -10.14
N ALA A 36 -7.50 5.06 -9.77
CA ALA A 36 -8.01 3.96 -8.96
C ALA A 36 -9.42 3.58 -9.39
N THR A 37 -9.59 2.32 -9.80
CA THR A 37 -10.87 1.70 -10.12
C THR A 37 -11.08 0.47 -9.23
N PRO A 38 -12.32 -0.01 -9.05
CA PRO A 38 -12.54 -1.24 -8.30
C PRO A 38 -11.69 -2.40 -8.83
N GLY A 39 -10.80 -2.91 -7.98
CA GLY A 39 -9.89 -4.02 -8.29
C GLY A 39 -8.52 -3.62 -8.85
N THR A 40 -8.29 -2.37 -9.25
CA THR A 40 -7.00 -1.93 -9.80
C THR A 40 -6.63 -0.51 -9.35
N VAL A 41 -5.36 -0.32 -8.99
CA VAL A 41 -4.80 1.00 -8.67
C VAL A 41 -3.53 1.20 -9.51
N HIS A 42 -3.46 2.32 -10.22
CA HIS A 42 -2.26 2.74 -10.95
C HIS A 42 -1.56 3.85 -10.16
N ALA A 43 -0.31 3.62 -9.78
CA ALA A 43 0.48 4.53 -8.97
C ALA A 43 1.97 4.50 -9.38
N SER A 44 2.69 5.56 -9.06
CA SER A 44 4.14 5.65 -9.17
C SER A 44 4.77 5.94 -7.80
N LEU A 45 5.98 5.43 -7.60
CA LEU A 45 6.77 5.65 -6.41
C LEU A 45 8.22 5.85 -6.82
N GLU A 46 8.82 6.97 -6.43
CA GLU A 46 10.25 7.17 -6.60
C GLU A 46 11.01 6.28 -5.61
N VAL A 47 11.96 5.49 -6.11
CA VAL A 47 12.76 4.58 -5.28
C VAL A 47 13.80 5.39 -4.52
N GLN A 48 13.74 5.34 -3.19
CA GLN A 48 14.72 5.99 -2.31
C GLN A 48 15.72 4.97 -1.74
N PRO A 49 16.89 5.40 -1.24
CA PRO A 49 17.88 4.51 -0.63
C PRO A 49 17.31 3.65 0.51
N SER A 50 16.33 4.17 1.27
CA SER A 50 15.61 3.44 2.31
C SER A 50 14.78 2.27 1.78
N ASN A 51 14.47 2.25 0.48
CA ASN A 51 13.75 1.16 -0.19
C ASN A 51 14.69 0.11 -0.79
N LEU A 52 16.00 0.37 -0.82
CA LEU A 52 17.00 -0.53 -1.38
C LEU A 52 17.51 -1.50 -0.31
N ASN A 53 17.87 -2.72 -0.73
CA ASN A 53 18.63 -3.63 0.10
C ASN A 53 20.14 -3.31 0.06
N ARG A 54 20.95 -4.07 0.80
CA ARG A 54 22.41 -3.88 0.89
C ARG A 54 23.15 -3.91 -0.46
N VAL A 55 22.59 -4.56 -1.48
CA VAL A 55 23.17 -4.63 -2.83
C VAL A 55 22.53 -3.63 -3.80
N GLY A 56 21.79 -2.63 -3.28
CA GLY A 56 21.25 -1.53 -4.08
C GLY A 56 20.07 -1.90 -4.96
N THR A 57 19.44 -3.05 -4.76
CA THR A 57 18.25 -3.45 -5.51
C THR A 57 16.99 -3.15 -4.70
N GLY A 58 15.97 -2.59 -5.38
CA GLY A 58 14.63 -2.50 -4.79
C GLY A 58 14.19 -3.90 -4.41
N ARG A 59 13.62 -4.07 -3.21
CA ARG A 59 13.17 -5.37 -2.70
C ARG A 59 12.15 -5.97 -3.70
N VAL A 60 12.63 -6.75 -4.66
CA VAL A 60 11.80 -7.46 -5.62
C VAL A 60 10.91 -8.39 -4.79
N PRO A 61 9.58 -8.39 -4.95
CA PRO A 61 8.77 -9.47 -4.42
C PRO A 61 9.38 -10.74 -5.00
N ARG A 62 9.90 -11.65 -4.18
CA ARG A 62 10.36 -12.94 -4.70
C ARG A 62 9.17 -13.50 -5.49
N GLN A 63 9.30 -13.62 -6.80
CA GLN A 63 8.36 -14.42 -7.55
C GLN A 63 8.51 -15.82 -6.98
N HIS A 64 7.53 -16.25 -6.21
CA HIS A 64 7.43 -17.59 -5.70
C HIS A 64 7.20 -18.49 -6.93
N GLY A 65 8.27 -18.91 -7.60
CA GLY A 65 8.15 -19.71 -8.82
C GLY A 65 9.37 -19.92 -9.72
N MET A 66 10.52 -19.29 -9.53
CA MET A 66 11.70 -19.56 -10.38
C MET A 66 12.93 -19.84 -9.52
N GLN A 67 13.25 -21.13 -9.37
CA GLN A 67 14.56 -21.61 -8.88
C GLN A 67 15.59 -21.35 -9.99
N PRO A 68 16.71 -20.65 -9.73
CA PRO A 68 17.83 -20.65 -10.65
C PRO A 68 18.70 -21.87 -10.32
N GLU A 69 18.34 -23.02 -10.87
CA GLU A 69 19.29 -24.12 -11.01
C GLU A 69 19.84 -24.09 -12.44
N ASN A 70 21.17 -23.94 -12.52
CA ASN A 70 22.03 -23.95 -13.70
C ASN A 70 22.18 -22.62 -14.45
N LEU A 71 23.25 -21.89 -14.11
CA LEU A 71 24.40 -21.64 -14.99
C LEU A 71 25.61 -21.21 -14.15
#